data_AF-A0A6L9VZ13-F1
#
_entry.id   AF-A0A6L9VZ13-F1
#
_cell.length_a   1.000
_cell.length_b   1.000
_cell.length_c   1.000
_cell.angle_alpha   90.00
_cell.angle_beta   90.00
_cell.angle_gamma   90.00
#
_symmetry.space_group_name_H-M   'P 1'
#
loop_
_entity.id
_entity.type
_entity.pdbx_description
1 polymer ?
#
loop_
_entity_poly.entity_id
_entity_poly.type
_entity_poly.pdbx_seq_one_letter_code
_entity_poly.pdbx_strand_id
1 'polypeptide(L)'
;MSGQQIDPDVIELAGRVFDLARGGYTDELAAYVDAGVPANLTNDKGDTLLILAAYHGHPETVAALLARGADHARANDRGQTALAAAVFKQSAETVQALLAAGADPDAGGPSAREMATFFDLPAMAALLDGPA
;
A
#
# COMPACT_ATOMS: atom_id res chain seq x y z
N MET A 1 36.56 7.05 -3.40
CA MET A 1 35.27 6.45 -3.76
C MET A 1 34.29 7.59 -3.89
N SER A 2 33.95 7.96 -5.11
CA SER A 2 33.07 9.10 -5.41
C SER A 2 31.66 8.72 -4.95
N GLY A 3 31.22 9.26 -3.82
CA GLY A 3 29.82 9.13 -3.39
C GLY A 3 28.96 9.73 -4.49
N GLN A 4 28.24 8.88 -5.23
CA GLN A 4 27.40 9.32 -6.31
C GLN A 4 26.24 10.10 -5.67
N GLN A 5 26.36 11.42 -5.74
CA GLN A 5 25.35 12.35 -5.29
C GLN A 5 24.09 12.04 -6.11
N ILE A 6 23.04 11.55 -5.45
CA ILE A 6 21.77 11.25 -6.11
C ILE A 6 21.26 12.56 -6.72
N ASP A 7 20.84 12.49 -7.97
CA ASP A 7 20.29 13.63 -8.71
C ASP A 7 19.11 14.25 -7.92
N PRO A 8 19.16 15.54 -7.57
CA PRO A 8 18.07 16.22 -6.88
C PRO A 8 16.70 16.06 -7.55
N ASP A 9 16.68 16.00 -8.88
CA ASP A 9 15.43 15.86 -9.64
C ASP A 9 14.81 14.46 -9.45
N VAL A 10 15.66 13.43 -9.26
CA VAL A 10 15.20 12.07 -8.92
C VAL A 10 14.62 12.02 -7.51
N ILE A 11 15.20 12.76 -6.56
CA ILE A 11 14.67 12.86 -5.20
C ILE A 11 13.32 13.57 -5.20
N GLU A 12 13.18 14.68 -5.93
CA GLU A 12 11.92 15.39 -6.05
C GLU A 12 10.84 14.52 -6.69
N LEU A 13 11.17 13.81 -7.77
CA LEU A 13 10.26 12.88 -8.42
C LEU A 13 9.79 11.79 -7.45
N ALA A 14 10.71 11.18 -6.70
CA ALA A 14 10.34 10.16 -5.71
C ALA A 14 9.38 10.72 -4.66
N GLY A 15 9.67 11.90 -4.11
CA GLY A 15 8.78 12.59 -3.17
C GLY A 15 7.38 12.80 -3.74
N ARG A 16 7.29 13.30 -4.97
CA ARG A 16 6.02 13.51 -5.69
C ARG A 16 5.23 12.21 -5.84
N VAL A 17 5.85 11.12 -6.28
CA VAL A 17 5.17 9.83 -6.48
C VAL A 17 4.58 9.31 -5.16
N PHE A 18 5.27 9.47 -4.03
CA PHE A 18 4.71 9.12 -2.71
C PHE A 18 3.52 10.01 -2.32
N ASP A 19 3.60 11.32 -2.59
CA ASP A 19 2.49 12.23 -2.30
C ASP A 19 1.27 11.95 -3.17
N LEU A 20 1.46 11.52 -4.43
CA LEU A 20 0.38 11.06 -5.29
C LEU A 20 -0.34 9.84 -4.70
N ALA A 21 0.41 8.87 -4.16
CA ALA A 21 -0.15 7.70 -3.49
C ALA A 21 -0.90 8.06 -2.20
N ARG A 22 -0.37 8.99 -1.40
CA ARG A 22 -1.06 9.49 -0.19
C ARG A 22 -2.33 10.27 -0.51
N GLY A 23 -2.32 11.01 -1.62
CA GLY A 23 -3.42 11.88 -2.05
C GLY A 23 -4.50 11.18 -2.88
N GLY A 24 -4.26 9.95 -3.34
CA GLY A 24 -5.21 9.21 -4.17
C GLY A 24 -5.29 9.74 -5.61
N TYR A 25 -4.22 10.38 -6.09
CA TYR A 25 -4.13 10.93 -7.44
C TYR A 25 -3.87 9.80 -8.46
N THR A 26 -4.88 8.93 -8.63
CA THR A 26 -4.77 7.63 -9.30
C THR A 26 -4.22 7.74 -10.71
N ASP A 27 -4.81 8.57 -11.57
CA ASP A 27 -4.43 8.66 -12.98
C ASP A 27 -3.00 9.17 -13.16
N GLU A 28 -2.59 10.16 -12.35
CA GLU A 28 -1.26 10.72 -12.41
C GLU A 28 -0.22 9.71 -11.88
N LEU A 29 -0.49 9.07 -10.74
CA LEU A 29 0.39 8.03 -10.19
C LEU A 29 0.54 6.86 -11.17
N ALA A 30 -0.57 6.42 -11.75
CA ALA A 30 -0.60 5.37 -12.77
C ALA A 30 0.28 5.73 -13.98
N ALA A 31 0.20 6.97 -14.47
CA ALA A 31 1.02 7.44 -15.57
C ALA A 31 2.52 7.40 -15.25
N TYR A 32 2.93 7.76 -14.03
CA TYR A 32 4.33 7.64 -13.61
C TYR A 32 4.80 6.19 -13.57
N VAL A 33 3.98 5.27 -13.06
CA VAL A 33 4.30 3.84 -13.03
C VAL A 33 4.39 3.27 -14.45
N ASP A 34 3.46 3.65 -15.34
CA ASP A 34 3.47 3.27 -16.76
C ASP A 34 4.69 3.84 -17.49
N ALA A 35 5.21 4.99 -17.06
CA ALA A 35 6.44 5.61 -17.56
C ALA A 35 7.73 4.99 -17.00
N GLY A 36 7.63 3.99 -16.12
CA GLY A 36 8.77 3.21 -15.60
C GLY A 36 9.14 3.48 -14.15
N VAL A 37 8.38 4.28 -13.40
CA VAL A 37 8.54 4.33 -11.94
C VAL A 37 8.17 2.95 -11.37
N PRO A 38 9.01 2.33 -10.53
CA PRO A 38 8.69 1.02 -9.98
C PRO A 38 7.39 1.04 -9.16
N ALA A 39 6.41 0.19 -9.48
CA ALA A 39 5.19 0.01 -8.69
C ALA A 39 5.48 -0.36 -7.22
N ASN A 40 6.66 -0.94 -7.00
CA ASN A 40 7.22 -1.37 -5.72
C ASN A 40 8.22 -0.35 -5.14
N LEU A 41 8.18 0.91 -5.55
CA LEU A 41 9.02 1.95 -4.95
C LEU A 41 8.69 2.09 -3.45
N THR A 42 9.72 2.27 -2.61
CA THR A 42 9.58 2.48 -1.17
C THR A 42 10.23 3.77 -0.70
N ASN A 43 9.62 4.43 0.27
CA ASN A 43 10.24 5.57 0.94
C ASN A 43 11.30 5.11 1.97
N ASP A 44 11.83 6.06 2.74
CA ASP A 44 12.84 5.86 3.79
C ASP A 44 12.37 5.03 5.00
N LYS A 45 11.09 4.67 5.06
CA LYS A 45 10.46 3.84 6.09
C LYS A 45 10.00 2.48 5.56
N GLY A 46 10.34 2.17 4.31
CA GLY A 46 9.89 0.96 3.62
C GLY A 46 8.43 1.01 3.18
N ASP A 47 7.72 2.14 3.30
CA ASP A 47 6.33 2.22 2.83
C ASP A 47 6.31 2.17 1.30
N THR A 48 5.62 1.17 0.75
CA THR A 48 5.36 1.10 -0.69
C THR A 48 4.26 2.08 -1.10
N LEU A 49 4.18 2.39 -2.40
CA LEU A 49 3.04 3.13 -2.96
C LEU A 49 1.69 2.50 -2.57
N LEU A 50 1.64 1.16 -2.58
CA LEU A 50 0.45 0.40 -2.21
C LEU A 50 0.09 0.54 -0.73
N ILE A 51 1.07 0.50 0.18
CA ILE A 51 0.86 0.73 1.63
C ILE A 51 0.34 2.15 1.86
N LEU A 52 0.92 3.16 1.21
CA LEU A 52 0.50 4.55 1.36
C LEU A 52 -0.94 4.75 0.87
N ALA A 53 -1.28 4.26 -0.33
CA ALA A 53 -2.63 4.35 -0.86
C ALA A 53 -3.66 3.65 0.05
N ALA A 54 -3.31 2.46 0.58
CA ALA A 54 -4.17 1.72 1.49
C ALA A 54 -4.35 2.41 2.85
N TYR A 55 -3.28 2.92 3.44
CA TYR A 55 -3.31 3.65 4.71
C TYR A 55 -4.16 4.93 4.63
N HIS A 56 -4.15 5.58 3.47
CA HIS A 56 -4.94 6.80 3.23
C HIS A 56 -6.36 6.51 2.71
N GLY A 57 -6.68 5.27 2.35
CA GLY A 57 -8.03 4.82 2.02
C GLY A 57 -8.45 5.13 0.57
N HIS A 58 -7.54 4.92 -0.38
CA HIS A 58 -7.75 5.19 -1.81
C HIS A 58 -7.89 3.88 -2.61
N PRO A 59 -9.09 3.26 -2.65
CA PRO A 59 -9.28 1.95 -3.27
C PRO A 59 -9.01 1.95 -4.78
N GLU A 60 -9.32 3.03 -5.51
CA GLU A 60 -9.01 3.15 -6.94
C GLU A 60 -7.49 3.15 -7.18
N THR A 61 -6.74 3.88 -6.36
CA THR A 61 -5.27 3.91 -6.42
C THR A 61 -4.68 2.54 -6.09
N VAL A 62 -5.23 1.85 -5.08
CA VAL A 62 -4.82 0.49 -4.71
C VAL A 62 -5.04 -0.47 -5.88
N ALA A 63 -6.23 -0.48 -6.48
CA ALA A 63 -6.54 -1.32 -7.63
C ALA A 63 -5.62 -1.01 -8.83
N ALA A 64 -5.36 0.27 -9.11
CA ALA A 64 -4.49 0.69 -10.20
C ALA A 64 -3.02 0.25 -10.01
N LEU A 65 -2.52 0.28 -8.77
CA LEU A 65 -1.17 -0.18 -8.42
C LEU A 65 -1.07 -1.71 -8.49
N LEU A 66 -2.07 -2.45 -7.99
CA LEU A 66 -2.13 -3.91 -8.09
C LEU A 66 -2.14 -4.38 -9.54
N ALA A 67 -2.93 -3.72 -10.41
CA ALA A 67 -2.96 -3.99 -11.84
C ALA A 67 -1.61 -3.74 -12.54
N ARG A 68 -0.71 -2.96 -11.92
CA ARG A 68 0.64 -2.64 -12.39
C ARG A 68 1.73 -3.43 -11.66
N GLY A 69 1.35 -4.51 -10.98
CA GLY A 69 2.30 -5.43 -10.34
C GLY A 69 2.87 -4.93 -9.02
N ALA A 70 2.18 -4.04 -8.31
CA ALA A 70 2.50 -3.76 -6.92
C ALA A 70 2.35 -5.04 -6.09
N ASP A 71 3.38 -5.36 -5.30
CA ASP A 71 3.44 -6.56 -4.47
C ASP A 71 2.71 -6.33 -3.15
N HIS A 72 1.54 -6.96 -3.01
CA HIS A 72 0.69 -6.87 -1.82
C HIS A 72 1.28 -7.57 -0.59
N ALA A 73 2.27 -8.44 -0.74
CA ALA A 73 2.89 -9.18 0.35
C ALA A 73 4.01 -8.39 1.05
N ARG A 74 4.47 -7.27 0.47
CA ARG A 74 5.53 -6.46 1.07
C ARG A 74 5.05 -5.75 2.32
N ALA A 75 5.86 -5.87 3.37
CA ALA A 75 5.74 -5.10 4.59
C ALA A 75 6.76 -3.95 4.60
N ASN A 76 6.40 -2.84 5.24
CA ASN A 76 7.33 -1.75 5.54
C ASN A 76 8.26 -2.12 6.70
N ASP A 77 9.13 -1.19 7.12
CA ASP A 77 10.12 -1.41 8.18
C ASP A 77 9.49 -1.66 9.56
N ARG A 78 8.18 -1.41 9.71
CA ARG A 78 7.39 -1.71 10.91
C ARG A 78 6.59 -3.01 10.79
N GLY A 79 6.79 -3.81 9.73
CA GLY A 79 6.04 -5.05 9.50
C GLY A 79 4.62 -4.85 8.97
N GLN A 80 4.20 -3.62 8.65
CA GLN A 80 2.84 -3.34 8.16
C GLN A 80 2.73 -3.63 6.66
N THR A 81 1.77 -4.49 6.28
CA THR A 81 1.36 -4.74 4.90
C THR A 81 0.29 -3.74 4.45
N ALA A 82 0.02 -3.68 3.14
CA ALA A 82 -1.08 -2.87 2.62
C ALA A 82 -2.45 -3.30 3.19
N LEU A 83 -2.65 -4.60 3.40
CA LEU A 83 -3.90 -5.12 3.97
C LEU A 83 -4.08 -4.71 5.43
N ALA A 84 -3.02 -4.77 6.25
CA ALA A 84 -3.05 -4.26 7.62
C ALA A 84 -3.32 -2.74 7.67
N ALA A 85 -2.74 -1.97 6.74
CA ALA A 85 -3.01 -0.54 6.61
C ALA A 85 -4.48 -0.25 6.23
N ALA A 86 -5.06 -1.03 5.31
CA ALA A 86 -6.45 -0.90 4.90
C ALA A 86 -7.44 -1.21 6.05
N VAL A 87 -7.14 -2.23 6.85
CA VAL A 87 -7.92 -2.60 8.05
C VAL A 87 -7.86 -1.48 9.10
N PHE A 88 -6.66 -0.97 9.39
CA PHE A 88 -6.51 0.18 10.29
C PHE A 88 -7.33 1.39 9.82
N LYS A 89 -7.34 1.63 8.51
CA LYS A 89 -8.12 2.69 7.88
C LYS A 89 -9.62 2.39 7.79
N GLN A 90 -10.04 1.15 8.05
CA GLN A 90 -11.42 0.66 7.93
C GLN A 90 -12.00 0.82 6.51
N SER A 91 -11.15 0.75 5.47
CA SER A 91 -11.60 0.86 4.08
C SER A 91 -12.00 -0.52 3.55
N ALA A 92 -13.31 -0.81 3.56
CA ALA A 92 -13.85 -2.08 3.10
C ALA A 92 -13.50 -2.36 1.63
N GLU A 93 -13.60 -1.36 0.73
CA GLU A 93 -13.25 -1.57 -0.68
C GLU A 93 -11.77 -1.91 -0.85
N THR A 94 -10.88 -1.24 -0.10
CA THR A 94 -9.44 -1.52 -0.16
C THR A 94 -9.11 -2.91 0.39
N VAL A 95 -9.73 -3.31 1.49
CA VAL A 95 -9.59 -4.67 2.06
C VAL A 95 -10.01 -5.71 1.01
N GLN A 96 -11.18 -5.54 0.40
CA GLN A 96 -11.69 -6.45 -0.62
C GLN A 96 -10.77 -6.51 -1.85
N ALA A 97 -10.27 -5.37 -2.33
CA ALA A 97 -9.37 -5.32 -3.48
C ALA A 97 -8.05 -6.08 -3.21
N LEU A 98 -7.48 -5.91 -2.01
CA LEU A 98 -6.26 -6.60 -1.60
C LEU A 98 -6.47 -8.11 -1.40
N LEU A 99 -7.59 -8.51 -0.78
CA LEU A 99 -7.95 -9.93 -0.64
C LEU A 99 -8.19 -10.58 -2.01
N ALA A 100 -8.88 -9.89 -2.92
CA ALA A 100 -9.09 -10.35 -4.29
C ALA A 100 -7.78 -10.50 -5.08
N ALA A 101 -6.76 -9.70 -4.74
CA ALA A 101 -5.40 -9.84 -5.29
C ALA A 101 -4.58 -10.97 -4.63
N GLY A 102 -5.09 -11.60 -3.56
CA GLY A 102 -4.41 -12.70 -2.86
C GLY A 102 -3.57 -12.27 -1.66
N ALA A 103 -3.80 -11.08 -1.10
CA ALA A 103 -3.15 -10.67 0.14
C ALA A 103 -3.54 -11.57 1.31
N ASP A 104 -2.53 -12.06 2.03
CA ASP A 104 -2.70 -12.92 3.20
C ASP A 104 -3.10 -12.08 4.45
N PRO A 105 -4.27 -12.33 5.07
CA PRO A 105 -4.72 -11.65 6.30
C PRO A 105 -3.77 -11.80 7.49
N ASP A 106 -2.96 -12.87 7.49
CA ASP A 106 -2.08 -13.23 8.59
C ASP A 106 -0.61 -12.82 8.33
N ALA A 107 -0.32 -12.18 7.19
CA ALA A 107 1.01 -11.67 6.88
C ALA A 107 1.32 -10.31 7.54
N GLY A 108 2.61 -10.12 7.87
CA GLY A 108 3.11 -8.92 8.55
C GLY A 108 3.07 -9.03 10.07
N GLY A 109 3.30 -7.91 10.75
CA GLY A 109 3.32 -7.83 12.22
C GLY A 109 3.17 -6.39 12.71
N PRO A 110 2.03 -5.99 13.29
CA PRO A 110 0.82 -6.80 13.46
C PRO A 110 0.12 -7.09 12.11
N SER A 111 -0.43 -8.29 11.97
CA SER A 111 -1.20 -8.70 10.79
C SER A 111 -2.53 -7.94 10.67
N ALA A 112 -3.20 -8.09 9.52
CA ALA A 112 -4.52 -7.47 9.32
C ALA A 112 -5.55 -8.01 10.32
N ARG A 113 -5.50 -9.31 10.62
CA ARG A 113 -6.36 -9.96 11.60
C ARG A 113 -6.07 -9.51 13.03
N GLU A 114 -4.80 -9.40 13.39
CA GLU A 114 -4.39 -8.89 14.70
C GLU A 114 -4.83 -7.43 14.88
N MET A 115 -4.68 -6.59 13.85
CA MET A 115 -5.18 -5.21 13.88
C MET A 115 -6.70 -5.15 14.07
N ALA A 116 -7.47 -5.93 13.30
CA ALA A 116 -8.93 -5.93 13.43
C ALA A 116 -9.38 -6.32 14.85
N THR A 117 -8.67 -7.28 15.48
CA THR A 117 -8.97 -7.73 16.84
C THR A 117 -8.53 -6.68 17.88
N PHE A 118 -7.32 -6.14 17.75
CA PHE A 118 -6.76 -5.17 18.71
C PHE A 118 -7.59 -3.88 18.79
N PHE A 119 -8.09 -3.40 17.65
CA PHE A 119 -8.91 -2.18 17.56
C PHE A 119 -10.42 -2.43 17.67
N ASP A 120 -10.85 -3.68 17.92
CA ASP A 120 -12.26 -4.07 17.98
C ASP A 120 -13.07 -3.63 16.74
N LEU A 121 -12.63 -4.10 15.56
CA LEU A 121 -13.18 -3.75 14.24
C LEU A 121 -13.95 -4.95 13.64
N PRO A 122 -15.17 -5.27 14.14
CA PRO A 122 -15.89 -6.47 13.74
C PRO A 122 -16.25 -6.51 12.24
N ALA A 123 -16.51 -5.35 11.63
CA ALA A 123 -16.76 -5.27 10.20
C ALA A 123 -15.52 -5.64 9.37
N MET A 124 -14.31 -5.24 9.81
CA MET A 124 -13.07 -5.61 9.13
C MET A 124 -12.73 -7.07 9.36
N ALA A 125 -12.91 -7.58 10.59
CA ALA A 125 -12.73 -8.99 10.91
C ALA A 125 -13.60 -9.88 10.00
N ALA A 126 -14.88 -9.53 9.84
CA ALA A 126 -15.80 -10.27 8.96
C ALA A 126 -15.35 -10.28 7.48
N LEU A 127 -14.71 -9.22 6.99
CA LEU A 127 -14.16 -9.19 5.63
C LEU A 127 -12.95 -10.11 5.49
N LEU A 128 -12.07 -10.15 6.50
CA LEU A 128 -10.85 -10.97 6.49
C LEU A 128 -11.14 -12.49 6.57
N ASP A 129 -12.27 -12.87 7.16
CA ASP A 129 -12.70 -14.27 7.27
C ASP A 129 -13.35 -14.82 5.99
N GLY A 130 -13.63 -13.95 5.02
CA GLY A 130 -14.34 -14.31 3.79
C GLY A 130 -15.80 -14.73 4.03
N PRO A 131 -16.58 -14.97 2.96
CA PRO A 131 -17.83 -15.70 3.10
C PRO A 131 -17.49 -17.13 3.55
N ALA A 132 -18.14 -17.60 4.62
CA ALA A 132 -18.09 -18.99 5.06
C ALA A 132 -18.49 -19.97 3.95
#